data_AF-A0A2V6AF83-F1
#
_entry.id   AF-A0A2V6AF83-F1
#
_cell.length_a   1.000
_cell.length_b   1.000
_cell.length_c   1.000
_cell.angle_alpha   90.00
_cell.angle_beta   90.00
_cell.angle_gamma   90.00
#
_symmetry.space_group_name_H-M   'P 1'
#
loop_
_entity.id
_entity.type
_entity.pdbx_description
1 polymer ?
#
loop_
_entity_poly.entity_id
_entity_poly.type
_entity_poly.pdbx_seq_one_letter_code
_entity_poly.pdbx_strand_id
1 'polypeptide(L)' 'EAKHLCMMMRGVEKQNSVMKTSCLLGVFKEDARTRSEFLSLLND' A
#
# COMPACT_ATOMS: atom_id res chain seq x y z
N GLU A 1 4.37 -1.62 4.56
CA GLU A 1 4.05 -0.18 4.46
C GLU A 1 5.23 0.65 4.97
N ALA A 2 5.34 1.92 4.61
CA ALA A 2 6.48 2.76 5.02
C ALA A 2 6.07 4.21 5.33
N LYS A 3 6.77 4.84 6.27
CA LYS A 3 6.68 6.28 6.56
C LYS A 3 7.84 7.01 5.87
N HIS A 4 7.53 8.08 5.16
CA HIS A 4 8.54 8.87 4.45
C HIS A 4 8.87 10.13 5.25
N LEU A 5 10.06 10.17 5.85
CA LEU A 5 10.49 11.30 6.67
C LEU A 5 10.62 12.61 5.88
N CYS A 6 10.91 12.55 4.58
CA CYS A 6 10.86 13.73 3.72
C CYS A 6 9.47 14.37 3.63
N MET A 7 8.40 13.61 3.86
CA MET A 7 7.01 14.07 3.83
C MET A 7 6.48 14.44 5.22
N MET A 8 7.08 13.88 6.27
CA MET A 8 6.73 14.15 7.67
C MET A 8 7.53 15.31 8.25
N MET A 9 8.81 15.44 7.94
CA MET A 9 9.73 16.36 8.63
C MET A 9 10.18 17.53 7.75
N ARG A 10 9.74 17.57 6.50
CA ARG A 10 10.05 18.63 5.54
C ARG A 10 8.82 18.89 4.66
N GLY A 11 8.70 20.07 4.08
CA GLY A 11 7.65 20.38 3.11
C GLY A 11 6.24 20.37 3.72
N VAL A 12 5.37 19.47 3.27
CA VAL A 12 3.94 19.43 3.68
C VAL A 12 3.71 18.91 5.11
N GLU A 13 4.74 18.35 5.76
CA GLU A 13 4.78 17.96 7.18
C GLU A 13 3.62 17.06 7.68
N LYS A 14 3.19 16.09 6.88
CA LYS A 14 2.08 15.19 7.22
C LYS A 14 2.53 14.04 8.15
N GLN A 15 2.46 14.26 9.46
CA GLN A 15 2.98 13.36 10.52
C GLN A 15 2.44 11.91 10.52
N ASN A 16 1.25 11.69 9.95
CA ASN A 16 0.62 10.36 9.93
C ASN A 16 0.53 9.77 8.51
N SER A 17 1.38 10.25 7.60
CA SER A 17 1.43 9.71 6.24
C SER A 17 2.08 8.32 6.25
N VAL A 18 1.33 7.31 5.82
CA VAL A 18 1.81 5.94 5.59
C VAL A 18 1.60 5.60 4.12
N MET A 19 2.65 5.10 3.48
CA MET A 19 2.64 4.71 2.07
C MET A 19 2.61 3.18 1.94
N LYS A 20 1.62 2.67 1.21
CA LYS A 20 1.50 1.26 0.83
C LYS A 20 1.68 1.14 -0.68
N THR A 21 2.58 0.27 -1.11
CA THR A 21 2.77 -0.07 -2.52
C THR A 21 2.72 -1.58 -2.66
N SER A 22 2.04 -2.08 -3.68
CA SER A 22 1.99 -3.50 -4.02
C SER A 22 2.32 -3.71 -5.49
N CYS A 23 2.90 -4.86 -5.81
CA CYS A 23 3.12 -5.31 -7.18
C CYS A 23 2.54 -6.71 -7.30
N LEU A 24 1.58 -6.89 -8.21
CA LEU A 24 0.85 -8.14 -8.38
C LEU A 24 1.27 -8.80 -9.70
N LEU A 25 1.47 -10.11 -9.68
CA LEU A 25 1.91 -10.91 -10.81
C LEU A 25 0.99 -12.14 -10.98
N GLY A 26 1.00 -12.70 -12.19
CA GLY A 26 0.20 -13.89 -12.53
C GLY A 26 -1.28 -13.75 -12.19
N VAL A 27 -1.86 -14.77 -11.58
CA VAL A 27 -3.29 -14.84 -11.24
C VAL A 27 -3.74 -13.66 -10.35
N PHE A 28 -2.89 -13.15 -9.46
CA PHE A 28 -3.23 -11.97 -8.63
C PHE A 28 -3.30 -10.66 -9.43
N LYS A 29 -2.66 -10.60 -10.61
CA LYS A 29 -2.79 -9.48 -11.54
C LYS A 29 -3.99 -9.66 -12.47
N GLU A 30 -4.17 -10.88 -12.97
CA GLU A 30 -5.13 -11.22 -14.02
C GLU A 30 -6.56 -11.41 -13.51
N ASP A 31 -6.77 -12.03 -12.34
CA ASP A 31 -8.09 -12.22 -11.74
C ASP A 31 -8.34 -11.21 -10.60
N ALA A 32 -9.35 -10.35 -10.80
CA ALA A 32 -9.76 -9.37 -9.81
C ALA A 32 -10.36 -9.99 -8.54
N ARG A 33 -10.97 -11.18 -8.62
CA ARG A 33 -11.56 -11.88 -7.47
C ARG A 33 -10.48 -12.39 -6.54
N THR A 34 -9.50 -13.13 -7.07
CA THR A 34 -8.33 -13.60 -6.31
C THR A 34 -7.53 -12.45 -5.72
N ARG A 35 -7.36 -11.35 -6.47
CA ARG A 35 -6.77 -10.12 -5.93
C ARG A 35 -7.56 -9.57 -4.75
N SER A 36 -8.88 -9.49 -4.86
CA SER A 36 -9.73 -8.92 -3.82
C SER A 36 -9.74 -9.78 -2.55
N GLU A 37 -9.78 -11.10 -2.70
CA GLU A 37 -9.62 -12.05 -1.59
C GLU A 37 -8.25 -11.91 -0.91
N PHE A 38 -7.18 -11.80 -1.69
CA PHE A 38 -5.84 -11.60 -1.12
C PHE A 38 -5.71 -10.28 -0.37
N LEU A 39 -6.22 -9.18 -0.95
CA LEU A 39 -6.16 -7.86 -0.33
C LEU A 39 -7.05 -7.75 0.91
N SER A 40 -8.19 -8.46 0.97
CA SER A 40 -9.04 -8.46 2.17
C SER A 40 -8.41 -9.20 3.35
N LEU A 41 -7.57 -10.21 3.09
CA LEU A 41 -6.79 -10.90 4.12
C LEU A 41 -5.60 -10.08 4.64
N LEU A 42 -5.15 -9.08 3.88
CA LEU A 42 -4.04 -8.18 4.25
C LEU A 42 -4.49 -6.97 5.08
N ASN A 43 -5.74 -6.90 5.52
CA ASN A 43 -6.25 -5.79 6.33
C ASN A 43 -5.48 -5.68 7.66
N ASP A 44 -4.88 -4.51 7.89
CA ASP A 44 -4.48 -3.97 9.21
C ASP A 44 -5.65 -3.17 9.80
#